data_AF-A0A1H9SNC8-F1
#
_entry.id   AF-A0A1H9SNC8-F1
#
_cell.length_a   1.000
_cell.length_b   1.000
_cell.length_c   1.000
_cell.angle_alpha   90.00
_cell.angle_beta   90.00
_cell.angle_gamma   90.00
#
_symmetry.space_group_name_H-M   'P 1'
#
loop_
_entity.id
_entity.type
_entity.pdbx_description
1 polymer ?
#
loop_
_entity_poly.entity_id
_entity_poly.type
_entity_poly.pdbx_seq_one_letter_code
_entity_poly.pdbx_strand_id
1 'polypeptide(L)'
;MAKQLSPAGVMALKEALCSVYWYKSDLRGFLNLCLSNPALLNNFNWENYKRQIASDIIDFLASNPANHLGDLTKICYELCKLTDFSHLKQLDDGPAKVEKARSAVNQLKQLIEPHQEIKREQDEIKKRQEAAAQKLRENTAVRQKLEAIKAKYMALISSSDPQGRGFELERIMYEVFELFDLDPKASFKNLGEQLDGAFTLDGTEYLFEAKWHKELVNKASLAAFSDKVRTKLENTLGVFLSINGFSQDGVAAHQAGGASIILMDGGDLMAVLEERIDFVSLLLRKKRHAAQTGNIYFSYHQMVASA
;
A
#
# COMPACT_ATOMS: atom_id res chain seq x y z
N MET A 1 4.70 6.00 -9.25
CA MET A 1 5.41 7.19 -9.80
C MET A 1 5.90 8.08 -8.65
N ALA A 2 7.19 8.41 -8.60
CA ALA A 2 7.74 9.23 -7.51
C ALA A 2 7.29 10.71 -7.68
N LYS A 3 6.47 11.20 -6.74
CA LYS A 3 5.85 12.52 -6.80
C LYS A 3 6.89 13.63 -6.61
N GLN A 4 6.84 14.65 -7.47
CA GLN A 4 7.65 15.86 -7.37
C GLN A 4 7.35 16.63 -6.08
N LEU A 5 8.34 17.35 -5.56
CA LEU A 5 8.15 18.30 -4.46
C LEU A 5 7.10 19.35 -4.84
N SER A 6 6.19 19.66 -3.93
CA SER A 6 5.25 20.77 -4.13
C SER A 6 6.01 22.10 -4.22
N PRO A 7 5.47 23.13 -4.91
CA PRO A 7 6.10 24.44 -4.96
C PRO A 7 6.42 25.03 -3.57
N ALA A 8 5.53 24.81 -2.60
CA ALA A 8 5.75 25.19 -1.21
C ALA A 8 6.93 24.42 -0.58
N GLY A 9 7.06 23.12 -0.87
CA GLY A 9 8.19 22.29 -0.45
C GLY A 9 9.52 22.75 -1.04
N VAL A 10 9.54 23.14 -2.32
CA VAL A 10 10.73 23.70 -2.98
C VAL A 10 11.17 25.01 -2.30
N MET A 11 10.23 25.91 -1.99
CA MET A 11 10.54 27.16 -1.30
C MET A 11 11.05 26.92 0.13
N ALA A 12 10.41 26.02 0.87
CA ALA A 12 10.84 25.64 2.21
C ALA A 12 12.25 25.02 2.20
N LEU A 13 12.56 24.19 1.19
CA LEU A 13 13.89 23.59 1.02
C LEU A 13 14.97 24.66 0.83
N LYS A 14 14.73 25.63 -0.04
CA LYS A 14 15.66 26.75 -0.27
C LYS A 14 15.90 27.56 1.01
N GLU A 15 14.85 27.84 1.79
CA GLU A 15 14.99 28.58 3.04
C GLU A 15 15.72 27.77 4.11
N ALA A 16 15.47 26.47 4.21
CA ALA A 16 16.17 25.57 5.12
C ALA A 16 17.67 25.52 4.81
N LEU A 17 18.07 25.30 3.55
CA LEU A 17 19.47 25.31 3.13
C LEU A 17 20.19 26.61 3.53
N CYS A 18 19.54 27.75 3.28
CA CYS A 18 20.10 29.05 3.57
C CYS A 18 20.21 29.35 5.07
N SER A 19 19.28 28.81 5.87
CA SER A 19 19.21 29.06 7.31
C SER A 19 20.16 28.13 8.09
N VAL A 20 20.31 26.88 7.64
CA VAL A 20 21.18 25.88 8.28
C VAL A 20 22.66 26.13 7.98
N TYR A 21 23.00 26.41 6.72
CA TYR A 21 24.39 26.60 6.30
C TYR A 21 24.69 28.10 6.20
N TRP A 22 25.43 28.65 7.18
CA TRP A 22 25.77 30.07 7.15
C TRP A 22 26.81 30.39 6.08
N TYR A 23 27.91 29.63 6.06
CA TYR A 23 29.01 29.80 5.12
C TYR A 23 28.78 29.04 3.80
N LYS A 24 29.25 29.63 2.68
CA LYS A 24 29.12 29.02 1.34
C LYS A 24 29.88 27.69 1.24
N SER A 25 31.01 27.56 1.93
CA SER A 25 31.82 26.33 2.00
C SER A 25 31.02 25.16 2.56
N ASP A 26 30.27 25.39 3.64
CA ASP A 26 29.53 24.35 4.34
C ASP A 26 28.32 23.90 3.52
N LEU A 27 27.63 24.87 2.89
CA LEU A 27 26.57 24.58 1.92
C LEU A 27 27.09 23.73 0.77
N ARG A 28 28.24 24.11 0.19
CA ARG A 28 28.88 23.35 -0.89
C ARG A 28 29.25 21.94 -0.45
N GLY A 29 29.86 21.81 0.72
CA GLY A 29 30.25 20.51 1.30
C GLY A 29 29.04 19.59 1.51
N PHE A 30 27.95 20.12 2.06
CA PHE A 30 26.71 19.36 2.23
C PHE A 30 26.13 18.89 0.90
N LEU A 31 26.00 19.79 -0.08
CA LEU A 31 25.48 19.44 -1.41
C LEU A 31 26.38 18.41 -2.11
N ASN A 32 27.70 18.52 -1.96
CA ASN A 32 28.68 17.58 -2.51
C ASN A 32 28.47 16.14 -2.00
N LEU A 33 28.05 15.99 -0.74
CA LEU A 33 27.74 14.68 -0.14
C LEU A 33 26.35 14.16 -0.52
N CYS A 34 25.42 15.07 -0.84
CA CYS A 34 24.07 14.71 -1.20
C CYS A 34 23.94 14.25 -2.65
N LEU A 35 24.55 14.98 -3.59
CA LEU A 35 24.38 14.75 -5.03
C LEU A 35 25.06 13.46 -5.51
N SER A 36 24.38 12.73 -6.38
CA SER A 36 24.92 11.51 -7.02
C SER A 36 26.05 11.83 -8.01
N ASN A 37 26.01 13.02 -8.64
CA ASN A 37 27.10 13.56 -9.46
C ASN A 37 27.54 14.94 -8.93
N PRO A 38 28.53 15.00 -8.03
CA PRO A 38 28.92 16.26 -7.41
C PRO A 38 29.62 17.24 -8.35
N ALA A 39 30.14 16.77 -9.50
CA ALA A 39 30.76 17.64 -10.51
C ALA A 39 29.78 18.71 -11.05
N LEU A 40 28.47 18.45 -10.93
CA LEU A 40 27.40 19.41 -11.24
C LEU A 40 27.59 20.77 -10.53
N LEU A 41 28.11 20.76 -9.29
CA LEU A 41 28.29 21.98 -8.51
C LEU A 41 29.29 22.96 -9.14
N ASN A 42 30.15 22.51 -10.06
CA ASN A 42 31.10 23.35 -10.77
C ASN A 42 30.42 24.23 -11.83
N ASN A 43 29.19 23.92 -12.22
CA ASN A 43 28.44 24.67 -13.23
C ASN A 43 27.76 25.93 -12.68
N PHE A 44 27.78 26.12 -11.35
CA PHE A 44 27.12 27.26 -10.70
C PHE A 44 28.15 28.33 -10.29
N ASN A 45 27.73 29.60 -10.31
CA ASN A 45 28.58 30.71 -9.90
C ASN A 45 28.61 30.85 -8.36
N TRP A 46 29.71 30.43 -7.73
CA TRP A 46 29.88 30.49 -6.27
C TRP A 46 30.27 31.88 -5.74
N GLU A 47 30.55 32.84 -6.62
CA GLU A 47 30.73 34.24 -6.24
C GLU A 47 29.41 34.92 -5.86
N ASN A 48 28.27 34.40 -6.37
CA ASN A 48 26.93 34.91 -6.06
C ASN A 48 26.59 34.87 -4.56
N TYR A 49 25.54 35.57 -4.16
CA TYR A 49 25.00 35.46 -2.80
C TYR A 49 24.52 34.04 -2.52
N LYS A 50 24.77 33.54 -1.30
CA LYS A 50 24.40 32.18 -0.86
C LYS A 50 22.95 31.82 -1.22
N ARG A 51 22.03 32.76 -1.01
CA ARG A 51 20.60 32.54 -1.28
C ARG A 51 20.31 32.33 -2.77
N GLN A 52 21.03 33.04 -3.63
CA GLN A 52 20.95 32.85 -5.08
C GLN A 52 21.52 31.49 -5.46
N ILE A 53 22.71 31.12 -4.94
CA ILE A 53 23.34 29.82 -5.20
C ILE A 53 22.40 28.67 -4.83
N ALA A 54 21.81 28.71 -3.62
CA ALA A 54 20.87 27.69 -3.18
C ALA A 54 19.61 27.65 -4.07
N SER A 55 19.11 28.81 -4.51
CA SER A 55 17.97 28.85 -5.43
C SER A 55 18.32 28.23 -6.77
N ASP A 56 19.41 28.66 -7.41
CA ASP A 56 19.83 28.20 -8.74
C ASP A 56 20.01 26.68 -8.79
N ILE A 57 20.64 26.12 -7.77
CA ILE A 57 20.87 24.67 -7.67
C ILE A 57 19.54 23.93 -7.50
N ILE A 58 18.68 24.38 -6.58
CA ILE A 58 17.40 23.70 -6.35
C ILE A 58 16.46 23.85 -7.56
N ASP A 59 16.44 25.01 -8.22
CA ASP A 59 15.67 25.24 -9.43
C ASP A 59 16.16 24.35 -10.57
N PHE A 60 17.47 24.22 -10.74
CA PHE A 60 18.06 23.31 -11.72
C PHE A 60 17.61 21.86 -11.46
N LEU A 61 17.75 21.36 -10.23
CA LEU A 61 17.36 19.99 -9.90
C LEU A 61 15.84 19.78 -10.05
N ALA A 62 15.03 20.79 -9.69
CA ALA A 62 13.58 20.73 -9.80
C ALA A 62 13.08 20.82 -11.25
N SER A 63 13.84 21.46 -12.14
CA SER A 63 13.49 21.62 -13.55
C SER A 63 13.59 20.32 -14.35
N ASN A 64 14.37 19.34 -13.89
CA ASN A 64 14.50 18.03 -14.53
C ASN A 64 14.34 16.85 -13.54
N PRO A 65 13.11 16.58 -13.08
CA PRO A 65 12.86 15.56 -12.05
C PRO A 65 13.19 14.13 -12.50
N ALA A 66 13.15 13.82 -13.80
CA ALA A 66 13.47 12.48 -14.29
C ALA A 66 14.89 12.03 -13.91
N ASN A 67 15.83 12.96 -13.87
CA ASN A 67 17.25 12.69 -13.60
C ASN A 67 17.68 13.08 -12.18
N HIS A 68 16.98 14.00 -11.52
CA HIS A 68 17.46 14.63 -10.26
C HIS A 68 16.53 14.44 -9.06
N LEU A 69 15.42 13.70 -9.21
CA LEU A 69 14.50 13.49 -8.09
C LEU A 69 15.14 12.75 -6.91
N GLY A 70 16.04 11.80 -7.17
CA GLY A 70 16.78 11.09 -6.12
C GLY A 70 17.66 12.03 -5.30
N ASP A 71 18.38 12.92 -5.99
CA ASP A 71 19.23 13.94 -5.37
C ASP A 71 18.41 14.93 -4.53
N LEU A 72 17.32 15.47 -5.07
CA LEU A 72 16.40 16.35 -4.32
C LEU A 72 15.84 15.67 -3.07
N THR A 73 15.39 14.43 -3.21
CA THR A 73 14.84 13.65 -2.10
C THR A 73 15.88 13.46 -1.00
N LYS A 74 17.13 13.17 -1.37
CA LYS A 74 18.23 13.01 -0.42
C LYS A 74 18.58 14.31 0.30
N ILE A 75 18.65 15.44 -0.40
CA ILE A 75 18.88 16.77 0.22
C ILE A 75 17.79 17.07 1.26
N CYS A 76 16.51 16.88 0.89
CA CYS A 76 15.40 17.06 1.82
C CYS A 76 15.51 16.16 3.05
N TYR A 77 15.78 14.88 2.83
CA TYR A 77 15.86 13.88 3.90
C TYR A 77 17.00 14.18 4.89
N GLU A 78 18.18 14.50 4.40
CA GLU A 78 19.32 14.83 5.26
C GLU A 78 19.10 16.14 6.03
N LEU A 79 18.44 17.14 5.43
CA LEU A 79 18.04 18.35 6.16
C LEU A 79 17.01 18.07 7.26
N CYS A 80 15.99 17.26 6.96
CA CYS A 80 14.97 16.90 7.95
C CYS A 80 15.55 16.08 9.11
N LYS A 81 16.68 15.38 8.93
CA LYS A 81 17.35 14.68 10.04
C LYS A 81 18.06 15.60 11.02
N LEU A 82 18.33 16.86 10.66
CA LEU A 82 19.04 17.78 11.55
C LEU A 82 18.18 18.13 12.77
N THR A 83 18.73 17.85 13.95
CA THR A 83 18.15 18.19 15.25
C THR A 83 19.02 19.16 16.04
N ASP A 84 20.32 19.19 15.73
CA ASP A 84 21.29 20.12 16.31
C ASP A 84 21.66 21.24 15.33
N PHE A 85 21.70 22.46 15.84
CA PHE A 85 22.10 23.68 15.13
C PHE A 85 23.13 24.48 15.92
N SER A 86 23.81 23.82 16.87
CA SER A 86 24.77 24.44 17.79
C SER A 86 25.90 25.19 17.09
N HIS A 87 26.29 24.77 15.88
CA HIS A 87 27.30 25.43 15.05
C HIS A 87 26.97 26.89 14.72
N LEU A 88 25.70 27.28 14.73
CA LEU A 88 25.27 28.66 14.50
C LEU A 88 25.39 29.56 15.74
N LYS A 89 25.51 28.99 16.94
CA LYS A 89 25.55 29.76 18.20
C LYS A 89 26.77 30.67 18.31
N GLN A 90 27.86 30.33 17.65
CA GLN A 90 29.13 31.08 17.69
C GLN A 90 29.12 32.32 16.79
N LEU A 91 28.09 32.49 15.96
CA LEU A 91 27.93 33.67 15.10
C LEU A 91 27.31 34.82 15.90
N ASP A 92 27.49 36.05 15.40
CA ASP A 92 26.72 37.19 15.89
C ASP A 92 25.23 36.89 15.81
N ASP A 93 24.46 37.22 16.85
CA ASP A 93 23.03 36.87 16.94
C ASP A 93 22.75 35.36 16.70
N GLY A 94 23.69 34.52 17.15
CA GLY A 94 23.63 33.06 17.02
C GLY A 94 22.33 32.43 17.53
N PRO A 95 21.79 32.82 18.70
CA PRO A 95 20.51 32.31 19.19
C PRO A 95 19.34 32.52 18.21
N ALA A 96 19.21 33.71 17.60
CA ALA A 96 18.17 33.96 16.62
C ALA A 96 18.37 33.15 15.33
N LYS A 97 19.62 32.94 14.91
CA LYS A 97 19.96 32.09 13.76
C LYS A 97 19.62 30.63 14.00
N VAL A 98 19.88 30.11 15.21
CA VAL A 98 19.47 28.76 15.63
C VAL A 98 17.97 28.59 15.51
N GLU A 99 17.19 29.52 16.07
CA GLU A 99 15.73 29.44 16.02
C GLU A 99 15.19 29.57 14.59
N LYS A 100 15.80 30.43 13.77
CA LYS A 100 15.46 30.52 12.35
C LYS A 100 15.74 29.21 11.60
N ALA A 101 16.91 28.60 11.80
CA ALA A 101 17.27 27.33 11.16
C ALA A 101 16.32 26.20 11.60
N ARG A 102 16.05 26.11 12.92
CA ARG A 102 15.10 25.15 13.49
C ARG A 102 13.70 25.32 12.89
N SER A 103 13.20 26.55 12.82
CA SER A 103 11.89 26.87 12.25
C SER A 103 11.81 26.49 10.77
N ALA A 104 12.83 26.83 9.97
CA ALA A 104 12.88 26.50 8.55
C ALA A 104 12.91 24.98 8.31
N VAL A 105 13.70 24.22 9.09
CA VAL A 105 13.74 22.74 9.00
C VAL A 105 12.41 22.13 9.45
N ASN A 106 11.77 22.64 10.51
CA ASN A 106 10.46 22.14 10.96
C ASN A 106 9.35 22.42 9.93
N GLN A 107 9.38 23.58 9.27
CA GLN A 107 8.45 23.88 8.17
C GLN A 107 8.66 22.91 7.01
N LEU A 108 9.92 22.59 6.66
CA LEU A 108 10.24 21.60 5.65
C LEU A 108 9.71 20.21 6.04
N LYS A 109 9.88 19.79 7.30
CA LYS A 109 9.34 18.53 7.83
C LYS A 109 7.83 18.42 7.67
N GLN A 110 7.08 19.43 8.10
CA GLN A 110 5.61 19.41 8.01
C GLN A 110 5.10 19.25 6.57
N LEU A 111 5.85 19.76 5.58
CA LEU A 111 5.49 19.65 4.17
C LEU A 111 5.90 18.31 3.54
N ILE A 112 6.87 17.61 4.13
CA ILE A 112 7.49 16.40 3.56
C ILE A 112 7.07 15.11 4.30
N GLU A 113 6.94 15.13 5.63
CA GLU A 113 6.62 13.96 6.48
C GLU A 113 5.27 13.28 6.13
N PRO A 114 4.15 14.00 5.88
CA PRO A 114 2.90 13.37 5.46
C PRO A 114 3.01 12.59 4.13
N HIS A 115 3.96 12.97 3.27
CA HIS A 115 4.23 12.28 2.01
C HIS A 115 5.20 11.10 2.16
N GLN A 116 6.01 11.07 3.24
CA GLN A 116 7.01 10.04 3.48
C GLN A 116 6.47 8.83 4.25
N GLU A 117 5.55 9.04 5.21
CA GLU A 117 4.94 7.92 5.96
C GLU A 117 4.12 7.00 5.04
N ILE A 118 3.35 7.58 4.11
CA ILE A 118 2.56 6.81 3.13
C ILE A 118 3.46 5.98 2.21
N LYS A 119 4.59 6.54 1.76
CA LYS A 119 5.54 5.83 0.90
C LYS A 119 6.29 4.75 1.66
N ARG A 120 6.65 5.00 2.92
CA ARG A 120 7.34 4.05 3.79
C ARG A 120 6.44 2.88 4.17
N GLU A 121 5.18 3.12 4.48
CA GLU A 121 4.19 2.03 4.64
C GLU A 121 4.05 1.22 3.35
N GLN A 122 3.94 1.87 2.18
CA GLN A 122 3.85 1.18 0.88
C GLN A 122 5.09 0.33 0.57
N ASP A 123 6.29 0.86 0.81
CA ASP A 123 7.56 0.17 0.59
C ASP A 123 7.79 -0.96 1.62
N GLU A 124 7.36 -0.80 2.87
CA GLU A 124 7.41 -1.84 3.89
C GLU A 124 6.40 -2.97 3.61
N ILE A 125 5.20 -2.65 3.13
CA ILE A 125 4.23 -3.63 2.63
C ILE A 125 4.81 -4.36 1.42
N LYS A 126 5.43 -3.65 0.48
CA LYS A 126 6.04 -4.25 -0.72
C LYS A 126 7.21 -5.17 -0.37
N LYS A 127 8.11 -4.75 0.54
CA LYS A 127 9.19 -5.60 1.06
C LYS A 127 8.69 -6.82 1.81
N ARG A 128 7.66 -6.67 2.65
CA ARG A 128 7.03 -7.82 3.34
C ARG A 128 6.41 -8.79 2.34
N GLN A 129 5.81 -8.29 1.27
CA GLN A 129 5.27 -9.12 0.19
C GLN A 129 6.35 -9.81 -0.63
N GLU A 130 7.43 -9.11 -0.98
CA GLU A 130 8.56 -9.71 -1.69
C GLU A 130 9.24 -10.78 -0.84
N ALA A 131 9.42 -10.54 0.46
CA ALA A 131 9.95 -11.52 1.40
C ALA A 131 8.99 -12.71 1.62
N ALA A 132 7.69 -12.46 1.72
CA ALA A 132 6.68 -13.53 1.83
C ALA A 132 6.59 -14.35 0.54
N ALA A 133 6.61 -13.71 -0.63
CA ALA A 133 6.64 -14.37 -1.93
C ALA A 133 7.95 -15.14 -2.15
N GLN A 134 9.08 -14.65 -1.64
CA GLN A 134 10.36 -15.36 -1.69
C GLN A 134 10.35 -16.58 -0.76
N LYS A 135 9.81 -16.45 0.45
CA LYS A 135 9.62 -17.55 1.39
C LYS A 135 8.64 -18.61 0.86
N LEU A 136 7.62 -18.19 0.10
CA LEU A 136 6.69 -19.05 -0.63
C LEU A 136 7.39 -19.79 -1.78
N ARG A 137 8.20 -19.08 -2.58
CA ARG A 137 8.99 -19.64 -3.69
C ARG A 137 10.05 -20.64 -3.23
N GLU A 138 10.62 -20.43 -2.05
CA GLU A 138 11.58 -21.35 -1.42
C GLU A 138 10.89 -22.63 -0.91
N ASN A 139 9.58 -22.58 -0.63
CA ASN A 139 8.81 -23.72 -0.17
C ASN A 139 8.19 -24.49 -1.36
N THR A 140 9.01 -25.37 -1.96
CA THR A 140 8.63 -26.21 -3.10
C THR A 140 7.30 -26.96 -2.87
N ALA A 141 7.01 -27.38 -1.64
CA ALA A 141 5.78 -28.09 -1.29
C ALA A 141 4.54 -27.19 -1.42
N VAL A 142 4.62 -25.93 -0.97
CA VAL A 142 3.51 -24.97 -1.09
C VAL A 142 3.23 -24.65 -2.55
N ARG A 143 4.29 -24.46 -3.36
CA ARG A 143 4.15 -24.23 -4.80
C ARG A 143 3.49 -25.40 -5.52
N GLN A 144 3.91 -26.64 -5.22
CA GLN A 144 3.27 -27.84 -5.77
C GLN A 144 1.80 -27.95 -5.38
N LYS A 145 1.46 -27.60 -4.14
CA LYS A 145 0.07 -27.59 -3.68
C LYS A 145 -0.76 -26.51 -4.39
N LEU A 146 -0.24 -25.29 -4.57
CA LEU A 146 -0.91 -24.24 -5.34
C LEU A 146 -1.15 -24.67 -6.79
N GLU A 147 -0.16 -25.25 -7.46
CA GLU A 147 -0.33 -25.75 -8.83
C GLU A 147 -1.38 -26.86 -8.91
N ALA A 148 -1.45 -27.75 -7.92
CA ALA A 148 -2.51 -28.76 -7.84
C ALA A 148 -3.91 -28.13 -7.65
N ILE A 149 -4.04 -27.13 -6.78
CA ILE A 149 -5.28 -26.38 -6.56
C ILE A 149 -5.68 -25.64 -7.85
N LYS A 150 -4.71 -25.00 -8.51
CA LYS A 150 -4.90 -24.30 -9.78
C LYS A 150 -5.40 -25.23 -10.87
N ALA A 151 -4.83 -26.43 -10.99
CA ALA A 151 -5.28 -27.43 -11.96
C ALA A 151 -6.75 -27.82 -11.74
N LYS A 152 -7.16 -28.04 -10.49
CA LYS A 152 -8.57 -28.29 -10.13
C LYS A 152 -9.47 -27.12 -10.52
N TYR A 153 -9.05 -25.89 -10.17
CA TYR A 153 -9.78 -24.67 -10.51
C TYR A 153 -9.99 -24.50 -12.02
N MET A 154 -8.93 -24.73 -12.82
CA MET A 154 -9.00 -24.64 -14.28
C MET A 154 -9.96 -25.68 -14.88
N ALA A 155 -10.02 -26.90 -14.31
CA ALA A 155 -10.98 -27.91 -14.76
C ALA A 155 -12.44 -27.46 -14.54
N LEU A 156 -12.73 -26.72 -13.47
CA LEU A 156 -14.06 -26.18 -13.20
C LEU A 156 -14.52 -25.12 -14.21
N ILE A 157 -13.59 -24.31 -14.72
CA ILE A 157 -13.91 -23.33 -15.77
C ILE A 157 -14.50 -24.03 -17.01
N SER A 158 -13.98 -25.22 -17.35
CA SER A 158 -14.43 -26.02 -18.47
C SER A 158 -15.63 -26.96 -18.18
N SER A 159 -16.00 -27.18 -16.91
CA SER A 159 -17.07 -28.12 -16.53
C SER A 159 -18.44 -27.65 -17.01
N SER A 160 -19.33 -28.50 -17.53
CA SER A 160 -20.69 -28.07 -17.91
C SER A 160 -21.73 -28.15 -16.77
N ASP A 161 -21.33 -28.52 -15.56
CA ASP A 161 -22.22 -28.71 -14.40
C ASP A 161 -22.17 -27.52 -13.41
N PRO A 162 -23.18 -26.61 -13.41
CA PRO A 162 -23.18 -25.45 -12.52
C PRO A 162 -23.29 -25.79 -11.04
N GLN A 163 -23.97 -26.89 -10.67
CA GLN A 163 -24.16 -27.26 -9.27
C GLN A 163 -22.88 -27.89 -8.71
N GLY A 164 -22.27 -28.81 -9.45
CA GLY A 164 -20.98 -29.40 -9.07
C GLY A 164 -19.86 -28.36 -8.98
N ARG A 165 -19.85 -27.34 -9.84
CA ARG A 165 -18.87 -26.24 -9.78
C ARG A 165 -18.90 -25.47 -8.46
N GLY A 166 -20.09 -25.23 -7.90
CA GLY A 166 -20.22 -24.51 -6.62
C GLY A 166 -19.56 -25.30 -5.48
N PHE A 167 -19.94 -26.56 -5.34
CA PHE A 167 -19.41 -27.43 -4.29
C PHE A 167 -17.90 -27.67 -4.41
N GLU A 168 -17.39 -27.86 -5.62
CA GLU A 168 -15.94 -28.01 -5.84
C GLU A 168 -15.18 -26.70 -5.61
N LEU A 169 -15.80 -25.53 -5.81
CA LEU A 169 -15.20 -24.25 -5.43
C LEU A 169 -15.07 -24.11 -3.92
N GLU A 170 -16.07 -24.55 -3.15
CA GLU A 170 -15.99 -24.57 -1.68
C GLU A 170 -14.79 -25.40 -1.21
N ARG A 171 -14.58 -26.58 -1.82
CA ARG A 171 -13.45 -27.47 -1.54
C ARG A 171 -12.10 -26.84 -1.90
N ILE A 172 -12.01 -26.22 -3.08
CA ILE A 172 -10.81 -25.49 -3.50
C ILE A 172 -10.46 -24.40 -2.49
N MET A 173 -11.45 -23.65 -2.04
CA MET A 173 -11.23 -22.56 -1.09
C MET A 173 -10.83 -23.08 0.29
N TYR A 174 -11.37 -24.20 0.74
CA TYR A 174 -10.90 -24.89 1.95
C TYR A 174 -9.42 -25.26 1.84
N GLU A 175 -8.98 -25.84 0.71
CA GLU A 175 -7.57 -26.17 0.47
C GLU A 175 -6.68 -24.91 0.43
N VAL A 176 -7.18 -23.79 -0.10
CA VAL A 176 -6.46 -22.51 -0.07
C VAL A 176 -6.31 -22.02 1.38
N PHE A 177 -7.38 -22.02 2.18
CA PHE A 177 -7.31 -21.58 3.57
C PHE A 177 -6.37 -22.45 4.41
N GLU A 178 -6.41 -23.78 4.21
CA GLU A 178 -5.50 -24.72 4.87
C GLU A 178 -4.04 -24.43 4.49
N LEU A 179 -3.78 -24.20 3.19
CA LEU A 179 -2.44 -23.92 2.70
C LEU A 179 -1.82 -22.64 3.27
N PHE A 180 -2.65 -21.66 3.61
CA PHE A 180 -2.23 -20.38 4.19
C PHE A 180 -2.42 -20.34 5.72
N ASP A 181 -2.55 -21.49 6.38
CA ASP A 181 -2.65 -21.64 7.84
C ASP A 181 -3.79 -20.82 8.50
N LEU A 182 -4.95 -20.74 7.84
CA LEU A 182 -6.08 -19.91 8.29
C LEU A 182 -7.10 -20.62 9.19
N ASP A 183 -6.77 -21.78 9.75
CA ASP A 183 -7.67 -22.61 10.59
C ASP A 183 -9.10 -22.74 10.02
N PRO A 184 -9.27 -23.29 8.80
CA PRO A 184 -10.56 -23.31 8.13
C PRO A 184 -11.55 -24.28 8.76
N LYS A 185 -12.80 -23.83 8.85
CA LYS A 185 -13.97 -24.66 9.15
C LYS A 185 -14.75 -24.90 7.87
N ALA A 186 -15.03 -26.18 7.61
CA ALA A 186 -15.87 -26.61 6.49
C ALA A 186 -17.29 -26.04 6.61
N SER A 187 -18.06 -26.13 5.52
CA SER A 187 -19.44 -25.62 5.47
C SER A 187 -20.28 -26.13 6.64
N PHE A 188 -21.07 -25.21 7.23
CA PHE A 188 -21.86 -25.49 8.41
C PHE A 188 -23.23 -24.83 8.33
N LYS A 189 -24.19 -25.39 9.08
CA LYS A 189 -25.55 -24.86 9.19
C LYS A 189 -25.81 -24.40 10.61
N ASN A 190 -26.13 -23.12 10.78
CA ASN A 190 -26.56 -22.54 12.06
C ASN A 190 -27.99 -22.04 11.92
N LEU A 191 -28.94 -22.59 12.71
CA LEU A 191 -30.32 -22.10 12.81
C LEU A 191 -31.01 -21.83 11.45
N GLY A 192 -30.74 -22.66 10.43
CA GLY A 192 -31.31 -22.52 9.08
C GLY A 192 -30.48 -21.71 8.08
N GLU A 193 -29.41 -21.06 8.52
CA GLU A 193 -28.43 -20.37 7.67
C GLU A 193 -27.32 -21.34 7.25
N GLN A 194 -27.06 -21.48 5.94
CA GLN A 194 -25.89 -22.19 5.41
C GLN A 194 -24.78 -21.18 5.07
N LEU A 195 -23.56 -21.50 5.51
CA LEU A 195 -22.32 -20.83 5.16
C LEU A 195 -21.37 -21.85 4.56
N ASP A 196 -20.63 -21.42 3.54
CA ASP A 196 -19.75 -22.29 2.76
C ASP A 196 -18.44 -22.56 3.50
N GLY A 197 -18.07 -21.67 4.42
CA GLY A 197 -16.99 -21.91 5.37
C GLY A 197 -16.79 -20.77 6.34
N ALA A 198 -15.78 -20.92 7.19
CA ALA A 198 -15.23 -19.86 8.02
C ALA A 198 -13.73 -20.09 8.23
N PHE A 199 -12.99 -19.05 8.58
CA PHE A 199 -11.55 -19.13 8.86
C PHE A 199 -11.12 -17.99 9.78
N THR A 200 -9.95 -18.12 10.40
CA THR A 200 -9.40 -17.13 11.33
C THR A 200 -8.11 -16.55 10.76
N LEU A 201 -7.99 -15.22 10.75
CA LEU A 201 -6.77 -14.52 10.35
C LEU A 201 -6.44 -13.42 11.37
N ASP A 202 -5.25 -13.48 11.95
CA ASP A 202 -4.76 -12.52 12.97
C ASP A 202 -5.76 -12.29 14.11
N GLY A 203 -6.40 -13.36 14.60
CA GLY A 203 -7.41 -13.30 15.65
C GLY A 203 -8.75 -12.67 15.24
N THR A 204 -8.95 -12.38 13.96
CA THR A 204 -10.23 -11.96 13.38
C THR A 204 -10.93 -13.16 12.74
N GLU A 205 -12.19 -13.38 13.08
CA GLU A 205 -13.02 -14.43 12.48
C GLU A 205 -13.63 -13.93 11.15
N TYR A 206 -13.55 -14.77 10.12
CA TYR A 206 -14.15 -14.52 8.81
C TYR A 206 -15.16 -15.61 8.47
N LEU A 207 -16.38 -15.21 8.12
CA LEU A 207 -17.33 -16.07 7.43
C LEU A 207 -17.05 -16.03 5.93
N PHE A 208 -17.29 -17.14 5.24
CA PHE A 208 -17.02 -17.26 3.82
C PHE A 208 -18.27 -17.74 3.05
N GLU A 209 -18.55 -17.08 1.93
CA GLU A 209 -19.55 -17.51 0.95
C GLU A 209 -18.97 -17.39 -0.47
N ALA A 210 -19.20 -18.39 -1.30
CA ALA A 210 -18.70 -18.48 -2.66
C ALA A 210 -19.83 -18.70 -3.66
N LYS A 211 -19.81 -17.97 -4.78
CA LYS A 211 -20.76 -18.14 -5.88
C LYS A 211 -20.05 -18.28 -7.22
N TRP A 212 -20.50 -19.27 -7.99
CA TRP A 212 -20.08 -19.50 -9.37
C TRP A 212 -21.29 -19.49 -10.32
N HIS A 213 -21.93 -18.34 -10.45
CA HIS A 213 -23.06 -18.14 -11.39
C HIS A 213 -22.64 -17.29 -12.58
N LYS A 214 -23.31 -17.50 -13.72
CA LYS A 214 -23.10 -16.70 -14.93
C LYS A 214 -23.45 -15.21 -14.73
N GLU A 215 -24.47 -14.94 -13.93
CA GLU A 215 -24.90 -13.58 -13.62
C GLU A 215 -24.06 -12.96 -12.50
N LEU A 216 -23.93 -11.63 -12.55
CA LEU A 216 -23.28 -10.87 -11.49
C LEU A 216 -24.06 -10.99 -10.19
N VAL A 217 -23.35 -11.11 -9.08
CA VAL A 217 -23.98 -11.13 -7.75
C VAL A 217 -24.63 -9.77 -7.49
N ASN A 218 -25.92 -9.81 -7.17
CA ASN A 218 -26.76 -8.63 -7.02
C ASN A 218 -26.85 -8.15 -5.55
N LYS A 219 -27.53 -7.02 -5.35
CA LYS A 219 -27.78 -6.43 -4.02
C LYS A 219 -28.40 -7.41 -3.03
N ALA A 220 -29.40 -8.20 -3.45
CA ALA A 220 -30.13 -9.09 -2.55
C ALA A 220 -29.22 -10.21 -1.98
N SER A 221 -28.34 -10.76 -2.82
CA SER A 221 -27.36 -11.75 -2.36
C SER A 221 -26.36 -11.16 -1.37
N LEU A 222 -25.87 -9.94 -1.63
CA LEU A 222 -24.94 -9.25 -0.72
C LEU A 222 -25.61 -8.91 0.62
N ALA A 223 -26.88 -8.50 0.60
CA ALA A 223 -27.64 -8.19 1.82
C ALA A 223 -27.82 -9.44 2.67
N ALA A 224 -28.24 -10.55 2.05
CA ALA A 224 -28.42 -11.82 2.75
C ALA A 224 -27.13 -12.28 3.45
N PHE A 225 -25.97 -12.20 2.79
CA PHE A 225 -24.70 -12.56 3.41
C PHE A 225 -24.26 -11.56 4.49
N SER A 226 -24.42 -10.25 4.24
CA SER A 226 -24.12 -9.21 5.23
C SER A 226 -24.93 -9.41 6.52
N ASP A 227 -26.21 -9.78 6.40
CA ASP A 227 -27.06 -10.06 7.55
C ASP A 227 -26.55 -11.27 8.34
N LYS A 228 -26.15 -12.37 7.67
CA LYS A 228 -25.53 -13.54 8.31
C LYS A 228 -24.27 -13.17 9.10
N VAL A 229 -23.45 -12.25 8.60
CA VAL A 229 -22.23 -11.78 9.28
C VAL A 229 -22.58 -10.94 10.49
N ARG A 230 -23.54 -10.03 10.36
CA ARG A 230 -23.98 -9.12 11.44
C ARG A 230 -24.64 -9.84 12.62
N THR A 231 -25.18 -11.03 12.42
CA THR A 231 -25.75 -11.84 13.51
C THR A 231 -24.68 -12.57 14.34
N LYS A 232 -23.39 -12.49 14.00
CA LYS A 232 -22.29 -13.11 14.76
C LYS A 232 -21.67 -12.12 15.77
N LEU A 233 -20.67 -12.60 16.51
CA LEU A 233 -19.96 -11.80 17.51
C LEU A 233 -19.40 -10.50 16.90
N GLU A 234 -19.34 -9.44 17.68
CA GLU A 234 -18.68 -8.20 17.28
C GLU A 234 -17.27 -8.47 16.74
N ASN A 235 -16.88 -7.74 15.69
CA ASN A 235 -15.65 -7.90 14.91
C ASN A 235 -15.55 -9.14 14.00
N THR A 236 -16.63 -9.92 13.84
CA THR A 236 -16.70 -10.93 12.77
C THR A 236 -16.81 -10.22 11.41
N LEU A 237 -15.96 -10.62 10.45
CA LEU A 237 -16.01 -10.13 9.08
C LEU A 237 -16.52 -11.22 8.13
N GLY A 238 -16.90 -10.83 6.92
CA GLY A 238 -17.29 -11.74 5.85
C GLY A 238 -16.36 -11.60 4.65
N VAL A 239 -16.13 -12.69 3.93
CA VAL A 239 -15.51 -12.69 2.61
C VAL A 239 -16.49 -13.33 1.64
N PHE A 240 -16.86 -12.59 0.60
CA PHE A 240 -17.72 -13.07 -0.48
C PHE A 240 -16.88 -13.24 -1.75
N LEU A 241 -16.75 -14.47 -2.23
CA LEU A 241 -16.14 -14.78 -3.52
C LEU A 241 -17.20 -14.94 -4.61
N SER A 242 -17.15 -14.15 -5.67
CA SER A 242 -17.96 -14.35 -6.88
C SER A 242 -17.08 -14.50 -8.10
N ILE A 243 -17.03 -15.68 -8.72
CA ILE A 243 -16.10 -15.93 -9.84
C ILE A 243 -16.34 -14.96 -11.01
N ASN A 244 -17.59 -14.66 -11.32
CA ASN A 244 -17.94 -13.73 -12.40
C ASN A 244 -18.16 -12.29 -11.92
N GLY A 245 -17.98 -12.01 -10.63
CA GLY A 245 -18.03 -10.66 -10.06
C GLY A 245 -19.40 -10.21 -9.55
N PHE A 246 -19.54 -8.89 -9.37
CA PHE A 246 -20.65 -8.24 -8.68
C PHE A 246 -21.26 -7.12 -9.51
N SER A 247 -22.55 -6.85 -9.34
CA SER A 247 -23.19 -5.70 -9.99
C SER A 247 -22.78 -4.40 -9.31
N GLN A 248 -22.54 -3.35 -10.08
CA GLN A 248 -22.11 -2.05 -9.55
C GLN A 248 -23.13 -1.48 -8.55
N ASP A 249 -24.42 -1.57 -8.89
CA ASP A 249 -25.51 -1.15 -7.99
C ASP A 249 -25.54 -1.95 -6.69
N GLY A 250 -25.21 -3.25 -6.76
CA GLY A 250 -25.15 -4.12 -5.58
C GLY A 250 -24.03 -3.72 -4.62
N VAL A 251 -22.85 -3.44 -5.19
CA VAL A 251 -21.67 -2.97 -4.44
C VAL A 251 -21.94 -1.60 -3.83
N ALA A 252 -22.39 -0.63 -4.63
CA ALA A 252 -22.65 0.74 -4.18
C ALA A 252 -23.68 0.79 -3.04
N ALA A 253 -24.72 -0.04 -3.10
CA ALA A 253 -25.73 -0.12 -2.06
C ALA A 253 -25.20 -0.64 -0.71
N HIS A 254 -24.08 -1.37 -0.69
CA HIS A 254 -23.46 -1.93 0.53
C HIS A 254 -22.26 -1.13 1.04
N GLN A 255 -21.73 -0.19 0.25
CA GLN A 255 -20.63 0.69 0.67
C GLN A 255 -21.07 1.74 1.71
N ALA A 256 -22.35 2.12 1.75
CA ALA A 256 -22.84 3.27 2.52
C ALA A 256 -23.12 3.01 4.02
N GLY A 257 -22.97 1.78 4.54
CA GLY A 257 -23.67 1.36 5.78
C GLY A 257 -22.88 0.61 6.86
N GLY A 258 -21.55 0.67 6.88
CA GLY A 258 -20.74 -0.09 7.85
C GLY A 258 -20.52 -1.53 7.40
N ALA A 259 -19.74 -1.68 6.34
CA ALA A 259 -19.59 -2.96 5.68
C ALA A 259 -18.69 -3.91 6.49
N SER A 260 -19.28 -5.02 6.92
CA SER A 260 -18.58 -6.12 7.57
C SER A 260 -18.05 -7.15 6.57
N ILE A 261 -18.23 -6.93 5.26
CA ILE A 261 -17.89 -7.89 4.21
C ILE A 261 -16.84 -7.35 3.24
N ILE A 262 -15.99 -8.23 2.73
CA ILE A 262 -14.96 -7.98 1.72
C ILE A 262 -15.31 -8.78 0.47
N LEU A 263 -15.26 -8.14 -0.70
CA LEU A 263 -15.60 -8.77 -1.97
C LEU A 263 -14.35 -9.22 -2.74
N MET A 264 -14.41 -10.44 -3.27
CA MET A 264 -13.39 -11.07 -4.08
C MET A 264 -13.98 -11.64 -5.37
N ASP A 265 -13.25 -11.55 -6.47
CA ASP A 265 -13.67 -12.11 -7.76
C ASP A 265 -12.76 -13.25 -8.26
N GLY A 266 -13.08 -13.83 -9.42
CA GLY A 266 -12.25 -14.86 -10.04
C GLY A 266 -10.85 -14.37 -10.42
N GLY A 267 -10.69 -13.09 -10.72
CA GLY A 267 -9.39 -12.49 -11.03
C GLY A 267 -8.50 -12.39 -9.78
N ASP A 268 -9.09 -12.07 -8.64
CA ASP A 268 -8.44 -12.12 -7.32
C ASP A 268 -7.95 -13.53 -7.00
N LEU A 269 -8.82 -14.53 -7.14
CA LEU A 269 -8.46 -15.94 -6.89
C LEU A 269 -7.36 -16.41 -7.86
N MET A 270 -7.48 -16.08 -9.15
CA MET A 270 -6.47 -16.45 -10.13
C MET A 270 -5.12 -15.80 -9.82
N ALA A 271 -5.08 -14.54 -9.37
CA ALA A 271 -3.84 -13.89 -8.98
C ALA A 271 -3.13 -14.62 -7.82
N VAL A 272 -3.89 -15.20 -6.89
CA VAL A 272 -3.35 -16.05 -5.81
C VAL A 272 -2.82 -17.37 -6.36
N LEU A 273 -3.61 -18.06 -7.19
CA LEU A 273 -3.23 -19.35 -7.77
C LEU A 273 -2.04 -19.25 -8.73
N GLU A 274 -1.82 -18.08 -9.34
CA GLU A 274 -0.67 -17.79 -10.21
C GLU A 274 0.51 -17.15 -9.46
N GLU A 275 0.51 -17.22 -8.13
CA GLU A 275 1.60 -16.74 -7.26
C GLU A 275 1.92 -15.23 -7.44
N ARG A 276 0.98 -14.43 -7.95
CA ARG A 276 1.17 -12.98 -8.12
C ARG A 276 0.98 -12.20 -6.82
N ILE A 277 0.28 -12.78 -5.86
CA ILE A 277 0.09 -12.31 -4.48
C ILE A 277 -0.31 -13.51 -3.62
N ASP A 278 0.16 -13.59 -2.36
CA ASP A 278 -0.35 -14.60 -1.43
C ASP A 278 -1.76 -14.25 -0.92
N PHE A 279 -2.54 -15.25 -0.52
CA PHE A 279 -3.95 -15.05 -0.13
C PHE A 279 -4.09 -14.11 1.07
N VAL A 280 -3.20 -14.23 2.06
CA VAL A 280 -3.19 -13.40 3.28
C VAL A 280 -2.95 -11.94 2.93
N SER A 281 -1.91 -11.66 2.14
CA SER A 281 -1.60 -10.32 1.65
C SER A 281 -2.74 -9.69 0.86
N LEU A 282 -3.40 -10.47 0.00
CA LEU A 282 -4.56 -10.00 -0.77
C LEU A 282 -5.69 -9.57 0.18
N LEU A 283 -6.06 -10.43 1.13
CA LEU A 283 -7.15 -10.19 2.06
C LEU A 283 -6.85 -8.99 2.98
N LEU A 284 -5.64 -8.90 3.54
CA LEU A 284 -5.21 -7.78 4.38
C LEU A 284 -5.24 -6.44 3.62
N ARG A 285 -4.83 -6.43 2.35
CA ARG A 285 -4.91 -5.22 1.51
C ARG A 285 -6.36 -4.81 1.24
N LYS A 286 -7.23 -5.76 0.91
CA LYS A 286 -8.68 -5.49 0.74
C LYS A 286 -9.30 -4.96 2.03
N LYS A 287 -9.03 -5.60 3.18
CA LYS A 287 -9.48 -5.15 4.51
C LYS A 287 -9.04 -3.73 4.80
N ARG A 288 -7.76 -3.41 4.61
CA ARG A 288 -7.22 -2.06 4.84
C ARG A 288 -7.91 -1.03 3.94
N HIS A 289 -8.05 -1.32 2.65
CA HIS A 289 -8.71 -0.43 1.71
C HIS A 289 -10.17 -0.18 2.09
N ALA A 290 -10.92 -1.23 2.43
CA ALA A 290 -12.30 -1.14 2.88
C ALA A 290 -12.42 -0.32 4.17
N ALA A 291 -11.54 -0.53 5.15
CA ALA A 291 -11.54 0.22 6.40
C ALA A 291 -11.22 1.71 6.21
N GLN A 292 -10.35 2.05 5.25
CA GLN A 292 -9.93 3.44 5.00
C GLN A 292 -10.89 4.22 4.11
N THR A 293 -11.56 3.55 3.17
CA THR A 293 -12.33 4.21 2.09
C THR A 293 -13.82 3.90 2.11
N GLY A 294 -14.24 2.87 2.86
CA GLY A 294 -15.58 2.28 2.76
C GLY A 294 -15.79 1.43 1.50
N ASN A 295 -14.82 1.36 0.58
CA ASN A 295 -14.93 0.53 -0.62
C ASN A 295 -14.61 -0.93 -0.32
N ILE A 296 -15.64 -1.77 -0.31
CA ILE A 296 -15.54 -3.21 -0.06
C ILE A 296 -15.12 -4.06 -1.26
N TYR A 297 -15.04 -3.46 -2.46
CA TYR A 297 -14.64 -4.13 -3.68
C TYR A 297 -13.42 -3.46 -4.29
N PHE A 298 -12.25 -4.00 -3.94
CA PHE A 298 -10.96 -3.55 -4.42
C PHE A 298 -10.22 -4.72 -5.05
N SER A 299 -10.30 -4.87 -6.36
CA SER A 299 -9.74 -6.04 -7.07
C SER A 299 -8.23 -5.97 -7.17
N TYR A 300 -7.58 -7.11 -7.32
CA TYR A 300 -6.14 -7.21 -7.53
C TYR A 300 -5.67 -6.35 -8.71
N HIS A 301 -6.44 -6.29 -9.80
CA HIS A 301 -6.15 -5.43 -10.94
C HIS A 301 -6.06 -3.94 -10.54
N GLN A 302 -6.98 -3.47 -9.69
CA GLN A 302 -6.95 -2.10 -9.17
C GLN A 302 -5.77 -1.87 -8.22
N MET A 303 -5.39 -2.89 -7.43
CA MET A 303 -4.20 -2.81 -6.55
C MET A 303 -2.93 -2.58 -7.34
N VAL A 304 -2.74 -3.31 -8.45
CA VAL A 304 -1.53 -3.21 -9.27
C VAL A 304 -1.54 -1.94 -10.13
N ALA A 305 -2.70 -1.51 -10.63
CA ALA A 305 -2.82 -0.28 -11.41
C ALA A 305 -2.61 1.01 -10.58
N SER A 306 -2.78 0.92 -9.25
CA SER A 306 -2.64 2.04 -8.32
C SER A 306 -1.24 2.11 -7.66
N ALA A 307 -0.34 1.17 -7.98
CA ALA A 307 1.04 1.10 -7.50
C ALA A 307 2.01 1.86 -8.43
#